data_AF-A0A662U905-F1
#
_entry.id   AF-A0A662U905-F1
#
_cell.length_a   1.000
_cell.length_b   1.000
_cell.length_c   1.000
_cell.angle_alpha   90.00
_cell.angle_beta   90.00
_cell.angle_gamma   90.00
#
_symmetry.space_group_name_H-M   'P 1'
#
loop_
_entity.id
_entity.type
_entity.pdbx_description
1 polymer ?
#
loop_
_entity_poly.entity_id
_entity_poly.type
_entity_poly.pdbx_seq_one_letter_code
_entity_poly.pdbx_strand_id
1 'polypeptide(L)'
;MGKAEKLKKIRYMGLVLMLVGTIIGLFVFTTAPLSPAFMAYFTAGTAIFIVGSLLFMAYEVFVPEFWRGEWAPGPGHEYPPDGE
;
A
#
# COMPACT_ATOMS: atom_id res chain seq x y z
N MET A 1 4.55 14.03 -16.11
CA MET A 1 4.34 13.50 -14.74
C MET A 1 5.65 13.64 -13.97
N GLY A 2 5.73 14.62 -13.07
CA GLY A 2 6.86 14.75 -12.13
C GLY A 2 6.98 13.52 -11.23
N LYS A 3 8.15 13.33 -10.60
CA LYS A 3 8.42 12.17 -9.73
C LYS A 3 7.46 12.17 -8.53
N ALA A 4 7.18 13.33 -7.95
CA ALA A 4 6.13 13.51 -6.93
C ALA A 4 4.74 12.99 -7.35
N GLU A 5 4.28 13.28 -8.58
CA GLU A 5 2.97 12.82 -9.06
C GLU A 5 2.93 11.30 -9.27
N LYS A 6 4.05 10.70 -9.74
CA LYS A 6 4.19 9.25 -9.86
C LYS A 6 4.14 8.56 -8.50
N LEU A 7 4.88 9.07 -7.51
CA LEU A 7 4.90 8.54 -6.15
C LEU A 7 3.54 8.64 -5.48
N LYS A 8 2.83 9.77 -5.67
CA LYS A 8 1.46 9.94 -5.19
C LYS A 8 0.50 8.90 -5.79
N LYS A 9 0.57 8.64 -7.09
CA LYS A 9 -0.24 7.59 -7.75
C LYS A 9 0.09 6.20 -7.23
N ILE A 10 1.39 5.88 -7.06
CA ILE A 10 1.83 4.59 -6.50
C ILE A 10 1.26 4.39 -5.08
N ARG A 11 1.32 5.43 -4.24
CA ARG A 11 0.80 5.38 -2.87
C ARG A 11 -0.71 5.13 -2.83
N TYR A 12 -1.49 5.85 -3.66
CA TYR A 12 -2.93 5.61 -3.75
C TYR A 12 -3.26 4.22 -4.27
N MET A 13 -2.51 3.73 -5.27
CA MET A 13 -2.65 2.37 -5.76
C MET A 13 -2.35 1.34 -4.64
N GLY A 14 -1.33 1.59 -3.82
CA GLY A 14 -1.03 0.82 -2.62
C GLY A 14 -2.19 0.75 -1.64
N LEU A 15 -2.79 1.91 -1.29
CA LEU A 15 -4.00 1.98 -0.44
C LEU A 15 -5.17 1.19 -1.02
N VAL A 16 -5.43 1.33 -2.32
CA VAL A 16 -6.52 0.59 -3.00
C VAL A 16 -6.28 -0.91 -2.91
N LEU A 17 -5.05 -1.36 -3.17
CA LEU A 17 -4.68 -2.78 -3.06
C LEU A 17 -4.82 -3.30 -1.62
N MET A 18 -4.41 -2.52 -0.60
CA MET A 18 -4.62 -2.89 0.80
C MET A 18 -6.12 -3.05 1.13
N LEU A 19 -6.97 -2.14 0.65
CA LEU A 19 -8.42 -2.25 0.84
C LEU A 19 -8.99 -3.50 0.17
N VAL A 20 -8.60 -3.75 -1.09
CA VAL A 20 -9.03 -4.96 -1.84
C VAL A 20 -8.55 -6.23 -1.14
N GLY A 21 -7.29 -6.29 -0.71
CA GLY A 21 -6.73 -7.43 0.02
C GLY A 21 -7.47 -7.69 1.33
N THR A 22 -7.83 -6.63 2.07
CA THR A 22 -8.63 -6.72 3.29
C THR A 22 -10.03 -7.29 3.00
N ILE A 23 -10.72 -6.74 2.00
CA ILE A 23 -12.07 -7.21 1.61
C ILE A 23 -12.03 -8.69 1.22
N ILE A 24 -11.03 -9.09 0.43
CA ILE A 24 -10.84 -10.51 0.04
C ILE A 24 -10.58 -11.37 1.28
N GLY A 25 -9.72 -10.92 2.18
CA GLY A 25 -9.41 -11.60 3.43
C GLY A 25 -10.62 -11.78 4.33
N LEU A 26 -11.59 -10.85 4.34
CA LEU A 26 -12.80 -10.97 5.16
C LEU A 26 -13.72 -12.13 4.71
N PHE A 27 -13.62 -12.62 3.48
CA PHE A 27 -14.39 -13.80 3.05
C PHE A 27 -13.96 -15.10 3.75
N VAL A 28 -12.84 -15.11 4.50
CA VAL A 28 -12.50 -16.27 5.34
C VAL A 28 -13.62 -16.57 6.36
N PHE A 29 -14.33 -15.54 6.85
CA PHE A 29 -15.43 -15.69 7.80
C PHE A 29 -16.71 -16.31 7.19
N THR A 30 -16.79 -16.41 5.85
CA THR A 30 -17.91 -17.07 5.16
C THR A 30 -17.60 -18.52 4.80
N THR A 31 -16.46 -19.07 5.24
CA THR A 31 -16.00 -20.41 4.86
C THR A 31 -15.68 -21.28 6.05
N ALA A 32 -15.73 -22.60 5.87
CA ALA A 32 -15.26 -23.53 6.89
C ALA A 32 -13.75 -23.36 7.12
N PRO A 33 -13.26 -23.33 8.38
CA PRO A 33 -11.85 -23.21 8.69
C PRO A 33 -11.00 -24.25 7.96
N LEU A 34 -9.85 -23.83 7.43
CA LEU A 34 -8.88 -24.69 6.72
C LEU A 34 -9.40 -25.37 5.44
N SER A 35 -10.61 -25.06 5.00
CA SER A 35 -11.09 -25.51 3.69
C SER A 35 -10.22 -24.93 2.56
N PRO A 36 -10.21 -25.54 1.36
CA PRO A 36 -9.51 -24.97 0.20
C PRO A 36 -9.93 -23.52 -0.11
N ALA A 37 -11.22 -23.20 0.05
CA ALA A 37 -11.75 -21.84 -0.12
C ALA A 37 -11.21 -20.88 0.95
N PHE A 38 -11.17 -21.30 2.22
CA PHE A 38 -10.55 -20.54 3.30
C PHE A 38 -9.09 -20.20 2.99
N MET A 39 -8.31 -21.21 2.60
CA MET A 39 -6.89 -21.03 2.28
C MET A 39 -6.69 -20.10 1.07
N ALA A 40 -7.57 -20.18 0.07
CA ALA A 40 -7.54 -19.30 -1.09
C ALA A 40 -7.79 -17.83 -0.69
N TYR A 41 -8.85 -17.55 0.08
CA TYR A 41 -9.16 -16.18 0.52
C TYR A 41 -8.09 -15.62 1.45
N PHE A 42 -7.61 -16.43 2.40
CA PHE A 42 -6.53 -16.04 3.30
C PHE A 42 -5.26 -15.69 2.53
N THR A 43 -4.82 -16.58 1.63
CA THR A 43 -3.56 -16.39 0.88
C THR A 43 -3.67 -15.23 -0.11
N ALA A 44 -4.75 -15.16 -0.89
CA ALA A 44 -4.94 -14.10 -1.88
C ALA A 44 -5.11 -12.73 -1.21
N GLY A 45 -5.94 -12.65 -0.16
CA GLY A 45 -6.14 -11.41 0.60
C GLY A 45 -4.83 -10.92 1.22
N THR A 46 -4.06 -11.83 1.85
CA THR A 46 -2.75 -11.51 2.44
C THR A 46 -1.75 -11.06 1.39
N ALA A 47 -1.61 -11.78 0.27
CA ALA A 47 -0.66 -11.44 -0.78
C ALA A 47 -0.96 -10.06 -1.39
N ILE A 48 -2.23 -9.79 -1.71
CA ILE A 48 -2.66 -8.50 -2.26
C ILE A 48 -2.42 -7.37 -1.26
N PHE A 49 -2.71 -7.61 0.04
CA PHE A 49 -2.47 -6.64 1.10
C PHE A 49 -0.98 -6.32 1.26
N ILE A 50 -0.10 -7.33 1.22
CA ILE A 50 1.35 -7.15 1.31
C ILE A 50 1.86 -6.34 0.13
N VAL A 51 1.46 -6.67 -1.10
CA VAL A 51 1.85 -5.91 -2.30
C VAL A 51 1.37 -4.46 -2.19
N GLY A 52 0.12 -4.24 -1.75
CA GLY A 52 -0.41 -2.91 -1.50
C GLY A 52 0.39 -2.13 -0.45
N SER A 53 0.78 -2.79 0.65
CA SER A 53 1.60 -2.22 1.72
C SER A 53 2.98 -1.83 1.23
N LEU A 54 3.64 -2.68 0.42
CA LEU A 54 4.94 -2.36 -0.17
C LEU A 54 4.87 -1.15 -1.10
N LEU A 55 3.82 -1.06 -1.93
CA LEU A 55 3.60 0.09 -2.80
C LEU A 55 3.25 1.36 -2.01
N PHE A 56 2.49 1.22 -0.92
CA PHE A 56 2.21 2.33 -0.03
C PHE A 56 3.47 2.84 0.64
N MET A 57 4.35 1.97 1.12
CA MET A 57 5.60 2.32 1.80
C MET A 57 6.73 2.68 0.81
N ALA A 58 6.56 2.43 -0.49
CA ALA A 58 7.58 2.71 -1.50
C ALA A 58 8.06 4.18 -1.47
N TYR A 59 7.19 5.13 -1.12
CA TYR A 59 7.61 6.54 -1.02
C TYR A 59 8.70 6.74 0.05
N GLU A 60 8.70 5.97 1.14
CA GLU A 60 9.72 6.09 2.19
C GLU A 60 11.09 5.76 1.60
N VAL A 61 11.18 4.79 0.70
CA VAL A 61 12.43 4.43 0.02
C VAL A 61 12.87 5.47 -1.01
N PHE A 62 11.92 6.10 -1.71
CA PHE A 62 12.23 6.97 -2.88
C PHE A 62 12.30 8.48 -2.55
N VAL A 63 12.01 8.89 -1.32
CA VAL A 63 12.03 10.28 -0.84
C VAL A 63 13.13 10.41 0.23
N PRO A 64 14.36 10.84 -0.14
CA PRO A 64 15.47 10.98 0.79
C PRO A 64 15.19 11.92 1.97
N GLU A 65 14.36 12.94 1.77
CA GLU A 65 13.95 13.93 2.77
C GLU A 65 13.21 13.27 3.95
N PHE A 66 12.54 12.13 3.69
CA PHE A 66 11.92 11.31 4.73
C PHE A 66 12.96 10.68 5.66
N TRP A 67 14.03 10.10 5.12
CA TRP A 67 15.11 9.51 5.92
C TRP A 67 15.94 10.53 6.69
N ARG A 68 16.03 11.75 6.16
CA ARG A 68 16.70 12.87 6.83
C ARG A 68 15.84 13.50 7.93
N GLY A 69 14.55 13.15 8.01
CA GLY A 69 13.59 13.73 8.95
C GLY A 69 13.20 15.18 8.61
N GLU A 70 13.52 15.65 7.40
CA GLU A 70 13.21 17.00 6.93
C GLU A 70 11.75 17.11 6.46
N TRP A 71 11.13 15.98 6.14
CA TRP A 71 9.76 15.91 5.67
C TRP A 71 9.09 14.62 6.11
N ALA A 72 7.81 14.69 6.48
CA ALA A 72 7.01 13.52 6.83
C ALA A 72 5.73 13.44 5.97
N PRO A 73 5.34 12.24 5.55
CA PRO A 73 4.10 12.00 4.82
C PRO A 73 2.88 12.30 5.71
N GLY A 74 2.05 13.26 5.30
CA GLY A 74 0.84 13.61 6.05
C GLY A 74 -0.30 14.13 5.18
N PRO A 75 -1.56 14.08 5.67
CA PRO A 75 -2.65 14.80 5.03
C PRO A 75 -2.32 16.29 4.92
N GLY A 76 -2.39 16.86 3.71
CA GLY A 76 -2.08 18.27 3.48
C GLY A 76 -0.59 18.62 3.42
N HIS A 77 0.32 17.66 3.60
CA HIS A 77 1.74 17.89 3.34
C HIS A 77 2.00 17.66 1.86
N GLU A 78 2.33 18.74 1.14
CA GLU A 78 2.75 18.63 -0.26
C GLU A 78 4.00 17.77 -0.35
N TYR A 79 4.11 16.98 -1.42
CA TYR A 79 5.34 16.23 -1.67
C TYR A 79 6.49 17.22 -1.77
N PRO A 80 7.67 16.91 -1.21
CA PRO A 80 8.83 17.77 -1.38
C PRO A 80 9.03 17.97 -2.89
N PRO A 81 9.30 19.20 -3.32
CA PRO A 81 9.54 19.48 -4.72
C PRO A 81 10.66 18.55 -5.21
N ASP A 82 10.55 18.07 -6.44
CA ASP A 82 11.62 17.30 -7.05
C ASP A 82 12.86 18.21 -7.02
N GLY A 83 13.81 17.92 -6.13
CA GLY A 83 15.12 18.58 -6.15
C GLY A 83 15.72 18.38 -7.54
N GLU A 84 16.33 19.44 -8.08
CA GLU A 84 16.95 19.43 -9.42
C GLU A 84 17.73 18.15 -9.73
#